data_AF-A0A963H5Z1-F1
#
_entry.id   AF-A0A963H5Z1-F1
#
_cell.length_a   1.000
_cell.length_b   1.000
_cell.length_c   1.000
_cell.angle_alpha   90.00
_cell.angle_beta   90.00
_cell.angle_gamma   90.00
#
_symmetry.space_group_name_H-M   'P 1'
#
loop_
_entity.id
_entity.type
_entity.pdbx_description
1 polymer ?
#
loop_
_entity_poly.entity_id
_entity_poly.type
_entity_poly.pdbx_seq_one_letter_code
_entity_poly.pdbx_strand_id
1 'polypeptide(L)' 'DMGVVMDISDRVVVLDYGKKIGDGTPDEVKNNPDVIAAYLGTSH' A
#
# COMPACT_ATOMS: atom_id res chain seq x y z
N ASP A 1 -9.09 2.84 -8.65
CA ASP A 1 -9.32 1.90 -7.54
C ASP A 1 -8.01 1.19 -7.24
N MET A 2 -7.68 0.91 -5.99
CA MET A 2 -6.41 0.25 -5.64
C MET A 2 -6.27 -1.10 -6.35
N GLY A 3 -7.38 -1.82 -6.61
CA GLY A 3 -7.35 -3.07 -7.37
C GLY A 3 -6.68 -2.95 -8.74
N VAL A 4 -7.03 -1.94 -9.53
CA VAL A 4 -6.46 -1.75 -10.88
C VAL A 4 -4.96 -1.43 -10.81
N VAL A 5 -4.54 -0.63 -9.83
CA VAL A 5 -3.11 -0.29 -9.65
C VAL A 5 -2.30 -1.54 -9.30
N MET A 6 -2.87 -2.41 -8.48
CA MET A 6 -2.24 -3.68 -8.11
C MET A 6 -2.16 -4.64 -9.31
N ASP A 7 -3.21 -4.74 -10.12
CA ASP A 7 -3.27 -5.70 -11.25
C ASP A 7 -2.30 -5.37 -12.40
N ILE A 8 -1.91 -4.10 -12.56
CA ILE A 8 -1.05 -3.66 -13.69
C ILE A 8 0.42 -3.45 -13.29
N SER A 9 0.74 -3.45 -12.01
CA SER A 9 2.07 -3.08 -11.53
C SER A 9 2.90 -4.31 -11.18
N ASP A 10 4.13 -4.39 -11.67
CA ASP A 10 5.10 -5.41 -11.20
C ASP A 10 5.64 -5.08 -9.79
N ARG A 11 5.61 -3.80 -9.39
CA ARG A 11 6.09 -3.31 -8.10
C ARG A 11 5.34 -2.05 -7.68
N VAL A 12 5.08 -1.93 -6.38
CA VAL A 12 4.35 -0.83 -5.75
C VAL A 12 5.16 -0.27 -4.59
N VAL A 13 5.17 1.06 -4.46
CA VAL A 13 5.76 1.77 -3.32
C VAL A 13 4.68 2.61 -2.67
N VAL A 14 4.54 2.49 -1.35
CA VAL A 14 3.55 3.23 -0.55
C VAL A 14 4.26 4.21 0.36
N LEU A 15 3.79 5.46 0.31
CA LEU A 15 4.27 6.57 1.12
C LEU A 15 3.13 7.05 2.01
N ASP A 16 3.41 7.20 3.30
CA ASP A 16 2.53 7.86 4.27
C ASP A 16 3.23 9.10 4.80
N TYR A 17 2.65 10.29 4.58
CA TYR A 17 3.25 11.60 4.89
C TYR A 17 4.73 11.73 4.50
N GLY A 18 5.09 11.22 3.31
CA GLY A 18 6.47 11.26 2.78
C GLY A 18 7.41 10.20 3.36
N LYS A 19 6.95 9.35 4.27
CA LYS A 19 7.69 8.19 4.79
C LYS A 19 7.30 6.93 4.01
N LYS A 20 8.30 6.17 3.55
CA LYS A 20 8.07 4.86 2.91
C LYS A 20 7.59 3.85 3.95
N ILE A 21 6.44 3.23 3.68
CA ILE A 21 5.81 2.22 4.54
C ILE A 21 5.58 0.88 3.82
N GLY A 22 5.68 0.85 2.49
CA GLY A 22 5.61 -0.38 1.71
C GLY A 22 6.43 -0.28 0.43
N ASP A 23 7.06 -1.39 0.04
CA ASP A 23 7.87 -1.52 -1.17
C ASP A 23 7.98 -3.00 -1.54
N GLY A 24 7.36 -3.40 -2.65
CA GLY A 24 7.33 -4.79 -3.08
C GLY A 24 6.34 -5.04 -4.21
N THR A 25 6.05 -6.30 -4.48
CA THR A 25 4.97 -6.71 -5.38
C THR A 25 3.61 -6.22 -4.86
N PRO A 26 2.59 -6.12 -5.73
CA PRO A 26 1.24 -5.76 -5.31
C PRO A 26 0.70 -6.61 -4.15
N ASP A 27 0.93 -7.92 -4.18
CA ASP A 27 0.50 -8.85 -3.14
C ASP A 27 1.21 -8.61 -1.81
N GLU A 28 2.51 -8.35 -1.83
CA GLU A 28 3.29 -8.02 -0.62
C GLU A 28 2.80 -6.70 0.00
N VAL A 29 2.58 -5.69 -0.84
CA VAL A 29 2.14 -4.36 -0.39
C VAL A 29 0.72 -4.38 0.14
N LYS A 30 -0.19 -5.13 -0.52
CA LYS A 30 -1.59 -5.27 -0.07
C LYS A 30 -1.71 -5.98 1.27
N ASN A 31 -0.83 -6.93 1.55
CA ASN A 31 -0.81 -7.67 2.81
C ASN A 31 0.06 -6.99 3.89
N ASN A 32 0.67 -5.84 3.60
CA ASN A 32 1.51 -5.13 4.55
C ASN A 32 0.63 -4.42 5.61
N PRO A 33 0.81 -4.74 6.91
CA PRO A 33 -0.01 -4.17 7.98
C PRO A 33 0.10 -2.64 8.08
N ASP A 34 1.26 -2.05 7.80
CA ASP A 34 1.46 -0.60 7.83
C ASP A 34 0.71 0.09 6.69
N VAL A 35 0.66 -0.55 5.51
CA VAL A 35 -0.09 -0.07 4.33
C VAL A 35 -1.59 -0.15 4.58
N ILE A 36 -2.06 -1.27 5.15
CA ILE A 36 -3.47 -1.45 5.52
C ILE A 36 -3.89 -0.40 6.55
N ALA A 37 -3.07 -0.17 7.59
CA ALA A 37 -3.33 0.82 8.62
C ALA A 37 -3.38 2.25 8.04
N ALA A 38 -2.48 2.60 7.13
CA ALA A 38 -2.48 3.90 6.47
C ALA A 38 -3.70 4.12 5.56
N TYR A 39 -4.20 3.06 4.91
CA TYR A 39 -5.35 3.15 3.99
C TYR A 39 -6.70 3.18 4.70
N LEU A 40 -6.85 2.43 5.79
CA LEU A 40 -8.06 2.41 6.62
C LEU A 40 -8.10 3.59 7.61
N GLY A 41 -6.95 4.19 7.88
CA GLY A 41 -6.78 5.26 8.85
C GLY A 41 -7.01 4.78 10.29
N THR A 42 -6.43 5.51 11.24
CA THR A 42 -6.95 5.55 12.60
C THR A 42 -8.36 6.13 12.50
N SER A 43 -9.38 5.29 12.57
CA SER A 43 -10.77 5.74 12.53
C SER A 43 -10.98 6.81 13.61
N HIS A 44 -11.27 8.03 13.20
CA HIS A 44 -12.00 8.99 14.03
C HIS A 44 -13.42 9.09 13.49
#